data_AF-A0A6A6DTH2-F1
#
_entry.id   AF-A0A6A6DTH2-F1
#
_cell.length_a   1.000
_cell.length_b   1.000
_cell.length_c   1.000
_cell.angle_alpha   90.00
_cell.angle_beta   90.00
_cell.angle_gamma   90.00
#
_symmetry.space_group_name_H-M   'P 1'
#
loop_
_entity.id
_entity.type
_entity.pdbx_description
1 polymer ?
#
loop_
_entity_poly.entity_id
_entity_poly.type
_entity_poly.pdbx_seq_one_letter_code
_entity_poly.pdbx_strand_id
1 'polypeptide(L)'
;MATSVRGIRLHTTGFALKPLWLLWDESGEWPIGEEKRVMEQIGRKKESESGEEGRDSKEAKVKEESKMITRHDVKAEVENLAKSYATGWFWPGAGNNPLLRREEVEKGPHQKELVLGDAEQLIIEILRAIDEMNPAFRDATTGAVAMDLPDDYKEFLSISNGFESGFSGILFEPPLHRTTELRWFGDDEGYFTDLPLDLPVHPYGVARSHDEITENWPTVGMAIEIGTEDIDNTWLIPPKKIEEVTSKIAGILENNEYGEDLKTSFRIAIRDFAGGGSASMVVYPSFKAYIRHVAESSGNDDSEALRKNKFFGYYFRNTSED
;
A
#
# COMPACT_ATOMS: atom_id res chain seq x y z
N MET A 1 -23.82 -31.84 -39.83
CA MET A 1 -23.95 -31.90 -38.36
C MET A 1 -23.24 -30.69 -37.79
N ALA A 2 -23.99 -29.72 -37.25
CA ALA A 2 -23.43 -28.50 -36.68
C ALA A 2 -23.48 -28.60 -35.15
N THR A 3 -22.32 -28.65 -34.51
CA THR A 3 -22.19 -28.75 -33.07
C THR A 3 -22.35 -27.37 -32.45
N SER A 4 -23.49 -27.15 -31.78
CA SER A 4 -23.77 -25.91 -31.04
C SER A 4 -22.87 -25.84 -29.80
N VAL A 5 -21.94 -24.88 -29.80
CA VAL A 5 -21.11 -24.56 -28.64
C VAL A 5 -21.97 -23.76 -27.66
N ARG A 6 -22.33 -24.35 -26.53
CA ARG A 6 -22.98 -23.66 -25.42
C ARG A 6 -21.97 -22.72 -24.76
N GLY A 7 -22.27 -21.42 -24.77
CA GLY A 7 -21.46 -20.40 -24.09
C GLY A 7 -21.37 -20.66 -22.59
N ILE A 8 -20.15 -20.67 -22.07
CA ILE A 8 -19.86 -20.69 -20.63
C ILE A 8 -20.30 -19.34 -20.06
N ARG A 9 -21.37 -19.31 -19.26
CA ARG A 9 -21.73 -18.14 -18.46
C ARG A 9 -20.76 -18.06 -17.28
N LEU A 10 -19.90 -17.04 -17.28
CA LEU A 10 -19.05 -16.69 -16.15
C LEU A 10 -19.93 -16.17 -14.99
N HIS A 11 -20.32 -17.07 -14.09
CA HIS A 11 -21.00 -16.76 -12.82
C HIS A 11 -19.97 -16.64 -11.68
N THR A 12 -19.09 -15.62 -11.68
CA THR A 12 -18.04 -15.56 -10.64
C THR A 12 -17.71 -14.18 -10.07
N THR A 13 -18.21 -13.07 -10.64
CA THR A 13 -17.86 -11.73 -10.13
C THR A 13 -18.55 -11.33 -8.82
N GLY A 14 -19.63 -12.02 -8.43
CA GLY A 14 -20.40 -11.69 -7.22
C GLY A 14 -19.79 -12.18 -5.90
N PHE A 15 -18.92 -13.19 -5.92
CA PHE A 15 -18.36 -13.77 -4.68
C PHE A 15 -17.13 -13.01 -4.17
N ALA A 16 -16.33 -12.41 -5.07
CA ALA A 16 -15.08 -11.75 -4.71
C ALA A 16 -15.27 -10.45 -3.91
N LEU A 17 -16.42 -9.78 -4.04
CA LEU A 17 -16.65 -8.48 -3.41
C LEU A 17 -17.42 -8.55 -2.09
N LYS A 18 -17.94 -9.72 -1.71
CA LYS A 18 -18.68 -9.92 -0.46
C LYS A 18 -17.85 -9.59 0.80
N PRO A 19 -16.56 -9.96 0.91
CA PRO A 19 -15.74 -9.55 2.05
C PRO A 19 -15.64 -8.03 2.21
N LEU A 20 -15.62 -7.28 1.11
CA LEU A 20 -15.52 -5.81 1.15
C LEU A 20 -16.79 -5.14 1.68
N TRP A 21 -17.95 -5.80 1.61
CA TRP A 21 -19.20 -5.26 2.17
C TRP A 21 -19.13 -5.11 3.68
N LEU A 22 -18.39 -5.99 4.36
CA LEU A 22 -18.16 -5.90 5.81
C LEU A 22 -17.35 -4.64 6.14
N LEU A 23 -16.32 -4.35 5.34
CA LEU A 23 -15.47 -3.18 5.53
C LEU A 23 -16.24 -1.88 5.28
N TRP A 24 -17.07 -1.84 4.23
CA TRP A 24 -17.88 -0.65 3.89
C TRP A 24 -19.03 -0.40 4.87
N ASP A 25 -19.65 -1.45 5.42
CA ASP A 25 -20.68 -1.29 6.46
C ASP A 25 -20.07 -0.79 7.77
N GLU A 26 -18.91 -1.32 8.18
CA GLU A 26 -18.21 -0.91 9.40
C GLU A 26 -17.66 0.52 9.30
N SER A 27 -17.10 0.91 8.14
CA SER A 27 -16.63 2.28 7.93
C SER A 27 -17.75 3.29 7.72
N GLY A 28 -18.96 2.83 7.37
CA GLY A 28 -20.07 3.67 6.93
C GLY A 28 -19.87 4.31 5.56
N GLU A 29 -18.80 3.95 4.83
CA GLU A 29 -18.41 4.52 3.55
C GLU A 29 -18.58 3.51 2.41
N TRP A 30 -19.70 3.62 1.70
CA TRP A 30 -19.97 2.81 0.52
C TRP A 30 -19.49 3.51 -0.75
N PRO A 31 -18.78 2.82 -1.67
CA PRO A 31 -18.48 3.39 -2.98
C PRO A 31 -19.76 3.77 -3.74
N ILE A 32 -19.68 4.81 -4.58
CA ILE A 32 -20.84 5.34 -5.30
C ILE A 32 -21.54 4.23 -6.10
N GLY A 33 -22.80 3.98 -5.78
CA GLY A 33 -23.66 3.00 -6.46
C GLY A 33 -23.56 1.56 -5.94
N GLU A 34 -22.59 1.26 -5.07
CA GLU A 34 -22.40 -0.09 -4.54
C GLU A 34 -23.53 -0.51 -3.59
N GLU A 35 -23.95 0.38 -2.68
CA GLU A 35 -25.06 0.10 -1.75
C GLU A 35 -26.35 -0.24 -2.53
N LYS A 36 -26.66 0.54 -3.57
CA LYS A 36 -27.80 0.27 -4.46
C LYS A 36 -27.66 -1.06 -5.19
N ARG A 37 -26.46 -1.41 -5.66
CA ARG A 37 -26.18 -2.69 -6.31
C ARG A 37 -26.41 -3.87 -5.35
N VAL A 38 -26.04 -3.74 -4.07
CA VAL A 38 -26.32 -4.74 -3.04
C VAL A 38 -27.82 -4.85 -2.79
N MET A 39 -28.55 -3.75 -2.70
CA MET A 39 -30.03 -3.77 -2.58
C MET A 39 -30.69 -4.53 -3.74
N GLU A 40 -30.24 -4.32 -4.98
CA GLU A 40 -30.72 -5.06 -6.16
C GLU A 40 -30.37 -6.55 -6.10
N GLN A 41 -29.19 -6.91 -5.58
CA GLN A 41 -28.82 -8.32 -5.39
C GLN A 41 -29.69 -9.00 -4.34
N ILE A 42 -29.96 -8.33 -3.22
CA ILE A 42 -30.86 -8.82 -2.16
C ILE A 42 -32.28 -9.00 -2.72
N GLY A 43 -32.77 -8.04 -3.51
CA GLY A 43 -34.07 -8.13 -4.18
C GLY A 43 -34.17 -9.37 -5.06
N ARG A 44 -33.19 -9.58 -5.95
CA ARG A 44 -33.14 -10.78 -6.82
C ARG A 44 -33.07 -12.09 -6.03
N LYS A 45 -32.32 -12.12 -4.93
CA LYS A 45 -32.21 -13.29 -4.05
C LYS A 45 -33.56 -13.65 -3.43
N LYS A 46 -34.26 -12.65 -2.86
CA LYS A 46 -35.59 -12.85 -2.27
C LYS A 46 -36.63 -13.30 -3.31
N GLU A 47 -36.57 -12.77 -4.53
CA GLU A 47 -37.43 -13.23 -5.64
C GLU A 47 -37.16 -14.67 -6.06
N SER A 48 -35.90 -15.12 -6.02
CA SER A 48 -35.55 -16.51 -6.33
C SER A 48 -36.00 -17.48 -5.22
N GLU A 49 -35.91 -17.08 -3.95
CA GLU A 49 -36.30 -17.91 -2.80
C GLU A 49 -37.83 -18.08 -2.72
N SER A 50 -38.61 -17.04 -3.04
CA SER A 50 -40.09 -17.15 -3.05
C SER A 50 -40.63 -18.00 -4.20
N GLY A 51 -39.86 -18.18 -5.27
CA GLY A 51 -40.26 -18.98 -6.44
C GLY A 51 -40.17 -20.50 -6.25
N GLU A 52 -39.39 -20.99 -5.29
CA GLU A 52 -39.19 -22.43 -5.08
C GLU A 52 -40.26 -23.08 -4.18
N GLU A 53 -40.91 -22.33 -3.28
CA GLU A 53 -41.92 -22.87 -2.36
C GLU A 53 -43.30 -23.12 -2.98
N GLY A 54 -43.54 -22.72 -4.23
CA GLY A 54 -44.89 -22.65 -4.83
C GLY A 54 -45.27 -23.72 -5.85
N ARG A 55 -44.50 -24.81 -6.04
CA ARG A 55 -44.74 -25.73 -7.18
C ARG A 55 -45.97 -26.63 -7.11
N ASP A 56 -46.64 -26.77 -5.96
CA ASP A 56 -47.78 -27.69 -5.80
C ASP A 56 -49.15 -27.05 -5.53
N SER A 57 -49.29 -25.72 -5.59
CA SER A 57 -50.59 -25.06 -5.34
C SER A 57 -51.03 -24.20 -6.52
N LYS A 58 -51.87 -24.77 -7.38
CA LYS A 58 -52.65 -24.00 -8.36
C LYS A 58 -53.61 -23.09 -7.58
N GLU A 59 -53.64 -21.81 -7.94
CA GLU A 59 -54.57 -20.76 -7.47
C GLU A 59 -54.10 -19.88 -6.29
N ALA A 60 -53.28 -18.87 -6.58
CA ALA A 60 -53.42 -17.52 -6.03
C ALA A 60 -52.47 -16.56 -6.75
N LYS A 61 -52.93 -15.94 -7.84
CA LYS A 61 -52.20 -14.88 -8.55
C LYS A 61 -52.48 -13.54 -7.88
N VAL A 62 -52.01 -13.35 -6.65
CA VAL A 62 -52.01 -12.04 -5.99
C VAL A 62 -50.72 -11.33 -6.40
N LYS A 63 -50.85 -10.15 -7.01
CA LYS A 63 -49.72 -9.28 -7.34
C LYS A 63 -49.10 -8.82 -6.02
N GLU A 64 -48.05 -9.49 -5.60
CA GLU A 64 -47.27 -9.09 -4.45
C GLU A 64 -46.53 -7.80 -4.82
N GLU A 65 -46.93 -6.70 -4.17
CA GLU A 65 -46.24 -5.42 -4.29
C GLU A 65 -44.78 -5.64 -3.89
N SER A 66 -43.87 -5.37 -4.82
CA SER A 66 -42.42 -5.50 -4.62
C SER A 66 -42.04 -4.76 -3.34
N LYS A 67 -41.77 -5.52 -2.27
CA LYS A 67 -41.34 -4.96 -0.99
C LYS A 67 -40.06 -4.18 -1.25
N MET A 68 -40.14 -2.87 -1.09
CA MET A 68 -39.01 -1.96 -1.24
C MET A 68 -37.88 -2.43 -0.31
N ILE A 69 -36.73 -2.79 -0.88
CA ILE A 69 -35.55 -3.18 -0.11
C ILE A 69 -35.01 -1.94 0.60
N THR A 70 -34.85 -2.05 1.91
CA THR A 70 -34.40 -0.96 2.78
C THR A 70 -32.93 -1.13 3.15
N ARG A 71 -32.31 -0.09 3.71
CA ARG A 71 -30.95 -0.19 4.28
C ARG A 71 -30.87 -1.21 5.43
N HIS A 72 -31.98 -1.43 6.14
CA HIS A 72 -32.06 -2.47 7.17
C HIS A 72 -31.88 -3.88 6.56
N ASP A 73 -32.39 -4.12 5.34
CA ASP A 73 -32.18 -5.39 4.63
C ASP A 73 -30.72 -5.58 4.23
N VAL A 74 -30.05 -4.50 3.80
CA VAL A 74 -28.60 -4.52 3.50
C VAL A 74 -27.80 -4.92 4.73
N LYS A 75 -28.06 -4.26 5.87
CA LYS A 75 -27.41 -4.58 7.13
C LYS A 75 -27.63 -6.04 7.55
N ALA A 76 -28.85 -6.53 7.45
CA ALA A 76 -29.17 -7.92 7.78
C ALA A 76 -28.42 -8.92 6.88
N GLU A 77 -28.27 -8.64 5.58
CA GLU A 77 -27.50 -9.49 4.66
C GLU A 77 -25.99 -9.45 4.99
N VAL A 78 -25.44 -8.27 5.33
CA VAL A 78 -24.03 -8.11 5.74
C VAL A 78 -23.77 -8.85 7.06
N GLU A 79 -24.67 -8.77 8.04
CA GLU A 79 -24.56 -9.54 9.29
C GLU A 79 -24.64 -11.05 9.05
N ASN A 80 -25.53 -11.50 8.15
CA ASN A 80 -25.61 -12.92 7.78
C ASN A 80 -24.36 -13.40 7.07
N LEU A 81 -23.77 -12.54 6.23
CA LEU A 81 -22.51 -12.79 5.57
C LEU A 81 -21.36 -12.86 6.58
N ALA A 82 -21.30 -11.96 7.56
CA ALA A 82 -20.34 -11.98 8.65
C ALA A 82 -20.45 -13.29 9.45
N LYS A 83 -21.67 -13.71 9.80
CA LYS A 83 -21.93 -14.99 10.47
C LYS A 83 -21.47 -16.17 9.62
N SER A 84 -21.73 -16.14 8.31
CA SER A 84 -21.28 -17.19 7.38
C SER A 84 -19.75 -17.28 7.35
N TYR A 85 -19.05 -16.15 7.23
CA TYR A 85 -17.58 -16.11 7.30
C TYR A 85 -17.03 -16.58 8.63
N ALA A 86 -17.60 -16.11 9.75
CA ALA A 86 -17.23 -16.59 11.07
C ALA A 86 -17.40 -18.11 11.13
N THR A 87 -18.54 -18.66 10.72
CA THR A 87 -18.72 -20.13 10.73
C THR A 87 -17.74 -20.87 9.81
N GLY A 88 -17.36 -20.30 8.66
CA GLY A 88 -16.37 -20.89 7.76
C GLY A 88 -14.94 -20.83 8.29
N TRP A 89 -14.57 -19.75 8.98
CA TRP A 89 -13.28 -19.58 9.63
C TRP A 89 -13.12 -20.45 10.86
N PHE A 90 -14.18 -20.59 11.67
CA PHE A 90 -14.16 -21.39 12.89
C PHE A 90 -14.11 -22.90 12.62
N TRP A 91 -14.45 -23.34 11.39
CA TRP A 91 -14.50 -24.75 11.00
C TRP A 91 -13.89 -24.97 9.61
N PRO A 92 -12.55 -24.83 9.46
CA PRO A 92 -11.87 -25.04 8.20
C PRO A 92 -12.00 -26.52 7.79
N GLY A 93 -13.02 -26.85 7.01
CA GLY A 93 -13.35 -28.22 6.62
C GLY A 93 -14.86 -28.53 6.61
N ALA A 94 -15.67 -27.74 7.33
CA ALA A 94 -17.14 -27.88 7.32
C ALA A 94 -17.80 -27.23 6.09
N GLY A 95 -17.02 -26.88 5.07
CA GLY A 95 -17.47 -26.09 3.93
C GLY A 95 -18.67 -26.74 3.24
N ASN A 96 -19.83 -26.11 3.36
CA ASN A 96 -21.13 -26.36 2.69
C ASN A 96 -21.59 -27.82 2.49
N ASN A 97 -20.89 -28.82 3.02
CA ASN A 97 -21.23 -30.22 2.84
C ASN A 97 -22.30 -30.58 3.87
N PRO A 98 -23.58 -30.75 3.48
CA PRO A 98 -24.67 -30.99 4.41
C PRO A 98 -24.52 -32.35 5.13
N LEU A 99 -23.58 -33.19 4.68
CA LEU A 99 -23.35 -34.54 5.16
C LEU A 99 -22.30 -34.62 6.29
N LEU A 100 -21.49 -33.59 6.51
CA LEU A 100 -20.58 -33.55 7.65
C LEU A 100 -21.36 -33.05 8.88
N ARG A 101 -21.64 -33.95 9.82
CA ARG A 101 -22.30 -33.56 11.08
C ARG A 101 -21.38 -32.59 11.82
N ARG A 102 -21.91 -31.46 12.28
CA ARG A 102 -21.19 -30.46 13.10
C ARG A 102 -20.46 -31.04 14.31
N GLU A 103 -20.87 -32.23 14.76
CA GLU A 103 -20.30 -32.96 15.90
C GLU A 103 -19.00 -33.70 15.55
N GLU A 104 -18.71 -33.94 14.27
CA GLU A 104 -17.53 -34.69 13.80
C GLU A 104 -16.39 -33.78 13.34
N VAL A 105 -16.63 -32.48 13.22
CA VAL A 105 -15.58 -31.52 12.89
C VAL A 105 -14.83 -31.22 14.18
N GLU A 106 -13.51 -31.34 14.15
CA GLU A 106 -12.67 -31.00 15.30
C GLU A 106 -12.81 -29.50 15.60
N LYS A 107 -13.10 -29.15 16.85
CA LYS A 107 -13.30 -27.75 17.27
C LYS A 107 -12.05 -26.95 16.94
N GLY A 108 -12.22 -25.84 16.24
CA GLY A 108 -11.13 -24.91 15.95
C GLY A 108 -10.44 -24.41 17.23
N PRO A 109 -9.18 -23.97 17.14
CA PRO A 109 -8.32 -23.63 18.29
C PRO A 109 -8.92 -22.59 19.25
N HIS A 110 -9.90 -21.80 18.79
CA HIS A 110 -10.58 -20.75 19.57
C HIS A 110 -11.77 -21.23 20.42
N GLN A 111 -12.13 -22.53 20.37
CA GLN A 111 -13.20 -23.13 21.20
C GLN A 111 -12.68 -24.00 22.37
N LYS A 112 -11.36 -24.21 22.48
CA LYS A 112 -10.81 -24.72 23.72
C LYS A 112 -10.93 -23.59 24.75
N GLU A 113 -11.70 -23.83 25.81
CA GLU A 113 -11.72 -22.95 26.97
C GLU A 113 -10.28 -22.82 27.43
N LEU A 114 -9.67 -21.65 27.22
CA LEU A 114 -8.26 -21.43 27.53
C LEU A 114 -8.15 -21.50 29.06
N VAL A 115 -7.74 -22.66 29.56
CA VAL A 115 -7.22 -22.76 30.92
C VAL A 115 -6.03 -21.80 30.97
N LEU A 116 -5.94 -20.94 31.99
CA LEU A 116 -4.91 -19.89 32.03
C LEU A 116 -3.47 -20.41 31.78
N GLY A 117 -3.17 -21.67 32.14
CA GLY A 117 -1.90 -22.31 31.82
C GLY A 117 -1.70 -22.68 30.34
N ASP A 118 -2.78 -22.93 29.61
CA ASP A 118 -2.75 -23.20 28.16
C ASP A 118 -2.54 -21.91 27.37
N ALA A 119 -2.94 -20.75 27.88
CA ALA A 119 -2.73 -19.46 27.21
C ALA A 119 -1.24 -19.08 27.16
N GLU A 120 -0.50 -19.29 28.25
CA GLU A 120 0.96 -19.09 28.26
C GLU A 120 1.65 -20.05 27.29
N GLN A 121 1.24 -21.32 27.29
CA GLN A 121 1.77 -22.32 26.37
C GLN A 121 1.45 -22.01 24.91
N LEU A 122 0.24 -21.51 24.62
CA LEU A 122 -0.19 -21.10 23.28
C LEU A 122 0.54 -19.84 22.82
N ILE A 123 0.80 -18.88 23.71
CA ILE A 123 1.64 -17.72 23.43
C ILE A 123 3.06 -18.18 23.10
N ILE A 124 3.63 -19.11 23.87
CA ILE A 124 4.95 -19.70 23.58
C ILE A 124 4.95 -20.40 22.23
N GLU A 125 3.90 -21.17 21.89
CA GLU A 125 3.79 -21.87 20.61
C GLU A 125 3.59 -20.92 19.43
N ILE A 126 2.81 -19.86 19.58
CA ILE A 126 2.65 -18.80 18.57
C ILE A 126 3.97 -18.07 18.37
N LEU A 127 4.66 -17.69 19.45
CA LEU A 127 5.96 -17.04 19.38
C LEU A 127 7.00 -17.98 18.74
N ARG A 128 6.98 -19.27 19.06
CA ARG A 128 7.85 -20.27 18.44
C ARG A 128 7.52 -20.49 16.96
N ALA A 129 6.25 -20.56 16.59
CA ALA A 129 5.82 -20.68 15.20
C ALA A 129 6.20 -19.43 14.39
N ILE A 130 6.08 -18.24 14.98
CA ILE A 130 6.57 -16.98 14.41
C ILE A 130 8.10 -17.02 14.24
N ASP A 131 8.83 -17.51 15.25
CA ASP A 131 10.29 -17.67 15.20
C ASP A 131 10.74 -18.71 14.15
N GLU A 132 9.99 -19.80 13.99
CA GLU A 132 10.21 -20.84 12.97
C GLU A 132 9.85 -20.36 11.56
N MET A 133 8.87 -19.46 11.43
CA MET A 133 8.38 -18.99 10.13
C MET A 133 9.34 -18.03 9.42
N ASN A 134 10.20 -17.28 10.13
CA ASN A 134 11.37 -16.63 9.51
C ASN A 134 12.30 -15.95 10.55
N PRO A 135 13.50 -16.49 10.84
CA PRO A 135 14.46 -15.81 11.72
C PRO A 135 15.05 -14.52 11.11
N ALA A 136 14.89 -14.31 9.78
CA ALA A 136 15.46 -13.17 9.06
C ALA A 136 14.75 -11.82 9.31
N PHE A 137 13.51 -11.81 9.83
CA PHE A 137 12.78 -10.56 10.14
C PHE A 137 13.20 -9.94 11.49
N ARG A 138 14.19 -10.54 12.17
CA ARG A 138 14.72 -10.07 13.46
C ARG A 138 16.22 -9.88 13.42
N ASP A 139 16.75 -9.28 12.37
CA ASP A 139 17.95 -8.50 12.66
C ASP A 139 17.50 -7.34 13.57
N ALA A 140 18.14 -7.19 14.73
CA ALA A 140 17.88 -6.06 15.61
C ALA A 140 18.04 -4.73 14.86
N THR A 141 18.84 -4.71 13.77
CA THR A 141 18.95 -3.58 12.85
C THR A 141 17.65 -3.32 12.08
N THR A 142 16.94 -4.33 11.55
CA THR A 142 15.66 -4.13 10.84
C THR A 142 14.56 -3.67 11.79
N GLY A 143 14.55 -4.16 13.03
CA GLY A 143 13.66 -3.67 14.08
C GLY A 143 13.94 -2.21 14.48
N ALA A 144 15.21 -1.82 14.61
CA ALA A 144 15.60 -0.45 14.92
C ALA A 144 15.31 0.52 13.76
N VAL A 145 15.67 0.13 12.53
CA VAL A 145 15.33 0.87 11.30
C VAL A 145 13.83 1.09 11.22
N ALA A 146 13.02 0.04 11.44
CA ALA A 146 11.57 0.12 11.38
C ALA A 146 10.96 1.12 12.37
N MET A 147 11.58 1.35 13.53
CA MET A 147 11.10 2.34 14.50
C MET A 147 11.32 3.78 14.02
N ASP A 148 12.42 4.02 13.31
CA ASP A 148 12.85 5.34 12.83
C ASP A 148 12.24 5.72 11.47
N LEU A 149 11.50 4.82 10.81
CA LEU A 149 10.81 5.14 9.55
C LEU A 149 9.69 6.16 9.76
N PRO A 150 9.47 7.07 8.78
CA PRO A 150 8.28 7.92 8.73
C PRO A 150 6.99 7.09 8.75
N ASP A 151 5.95 7.60 9.41
CA ASP A 151 4.66 6.91 9.54
C ASP A 151 4.00 6.61 8.18
N ASP A 152 4.13 7.52 7.21
CA ASP A 152 3.59 7.32 5.87
C ASP A 152 4.34 6.23 5.08
N TYR A 153 5.64 6.06 5.34
CA TYR A 153 6.40 4.96 4.76
C TYR A 153 6.12 3.62 5.45
N LYS A 154 5.90 3.62 6.78
CA LYS A 154 5.41 2.43 7.51
C LYS A 154 4.06 1.97 6.99
N GLU A 155 3.13 2.89 6.78
CA GLU A 155 1.82 2.61 6.18
C GLU A 155 2.00 1.96 4.80
N PHE A 156 2.84 2.54 3.94
CA PHE A 156 3.17 1.97 2.65
C PHE A 156 3.71 0.54 2.75
N LEU A 157 4.74 0.31 3.57
CA LEU A 157 5.34 -1.01 3.74
C LEU A 157 4.37 -2.06 4.29
N SER A 158 3.42 -1.64 5.12
CA SER A 158 2.37 -2.54 5.63
C SER A 158 1.44 -3.07 4.53
N ILE A 159 1.32 -2.32 3.43
CA ILE A 159 0.48 -2.67 2.28
C ILE A 159 1.30 -3.40 1.22
N SER A 160 2.51 -2.92 0.92
CA SER A 160 3.29 -3.34 -0.24
C SER A 160 4.43 -4.32 0.10
N ASN A 161 4.99 -4.20 1.30
CA ASN A 161 6.26 -4.82 1.70
C ASN A 161 7.37 -4.60 0.66
N GLY A 162 7.53 -3.35 0.21
CA GLY A 162 8.44 -2.98 -0.88
C GLY A 162 7.70 -2.91 -2.22
N PHE A 163 8.41 -2.50 -3.26
CA PHE A 163 7.83 -2.32 -4.59
C PHE A 163 8.90 -2.56 -5.63
N GLU A 164 8.64 -3.40 -6.63
CA GLU A 164 9.53 -3.45 -7.79
C GLU A 164 9.50 -2.10 -8.53
N SER A 165 10.34 -1.91 -9.55
CA SER A 165 10.36 -0.65 -10.29
C SER A 165 8.95 -0.31 -10.78
N GLY A 166 8.40 0.78 -10.24
CA GLY A 166 6.94 0.99 -10.24
C GLY A 166 6.32 1.15 -11.62
N PHE A 167 7.15 1.38 -12.63
CA PHE A 167 6.75 1.63 -14.02
C PHE A 167 7.50 0.74 -15.01
N SER A 168 7.98 -0.45 -14.59
CA SER A 168 8.66 -1.41 -15.47
C SER A 168 9.84 -0.79 -16.25
N GLY A 169 10.57 0.15 -15.63
CA GLY A 169 11.69 0.85 -16.26
C GLY A 169 11.32 2.02 -17.19
N ILE A 170 10.05 2.46 -17.26
CA ILE A 170 9.69 3.70 -17.98
C ILE A 170 10.31 4.93 -17.28
N LEU A 171 10.33 4.91 -15.95
CA LEU A 171 11.09 5.86 -15.13
C LEU A 171 12.34 5.14 -14.61
N PHE A 172 13.47 5.84 -14.62
CA PHE A 172 14.72 5.41 -13.96
C PHE A 172 14.57 5.61 -12.45
N GLU A 173 13.70 4.79 -11.85
CA GLU A 173 13.51 4.77 -10.41
C GLU A 173 13.90 3.39 -9.88
N PRO A 174 14.71 3.35 -8.81
CA PRO A 174 15.09 2.08 -8.24
C PRO A 174 13.86 1.40 -7.62
N PRO A 175 13.82 0.06 -7.60
CA PRO A 175 12.83 -0.66 -6.82
C PRO A 175 12.93 -0.22 -5.35
N LEU A 176 11.78 -0.13 -4.69
CA LEU A 176 11.73 0.15 -3.27
C LEU A 176 11.93 -1.14 -2.48
N HIS A 177 12.91 -1.10 -1.58
CA HIS A 177 13.32 -2.20 -0.74
C HIS A 177 12.16 -2.79 0.05
N ARG A 178 12.19 -4.11 0.21
CA ARG A 178 11.33 -4.81 1.16
C ARG A 178 11.76 -4.49 2.59
N THR A 179 10.91 -4.77 3.57
CA THR A 179 11.25 -4.58 5.00
C THR A 179 12.55 -5.25 5.42
N THR A 180 12.92 -6.38 4.81
CA THR A 180 14.16 -7.14 5.07
C THR A 180 15.41 -6.53 4.46
N GLU A 181 15.25 -5.61 3.52
CA GLU A 181 16.34 -4.99 2.76
C GLU A 181 16.59 -3.54 3.22
N LEU A 182 15.72 -3.00 4.08
CA LEU A 182 15.92 -1.69 4.69
C LEU A 182 17.13 -1.70 5.60
N ARG A 183 18.02 -0.75 5.39
CA ARG A 183 19.26 -0.62 6.15
C ARG A 183 19.63 0.85 6.31
N TRP A 184 20.27 1.13 7.43
CA TRP A 184 21.09 2.33 7.54
C TRP A 184 22.35 2.17 6.68
N PHE A 185 22.91 3.28 6.23
CA PHE A 185 24.26 3.25 5.69
C PHE A 185 25.26 2.69 6.70
N GLY A 186 26.19 1.89 6.19
CA GLY A 186 27.30 1.36 6.97
C GLY A 186 28.39 2.42 7.18
N ASP A 187 29.22 2.23 8.22
CA ASP A 187 30.40 3.06 8.46
C ASP A 187 31.43 2.99 7.31
N ASP A 188 31.35 1.96 6.46
CA ASP A 188 32.19 1.73 5.29
C ASP A 188 31.68 2.41 4.01
N GLU A 189 30.48 2.98 4.03
CA GLU A 189 29.85 3.67 2.90
C GLU A 189 30.17 5.17 2.87
N GLY A 190 31.42 5.52 3.20
CA GLY A 190 31.91 6.89 3.30
C GLY A 190 31.59 7.76 2.08
N TYR A 191 31.60 7.16 0.88
CA TYR A 191 31.24 7.87 -0.34
C TYR A 191 29.83 8.48 -0.28
N PHE A 192 28.84 7.77 0.24
CA PHE A 192 27.46 8.24 0.33
C PHE A 192 27.22 9.16 1.53
N THR A 193 27.83 8.84 2.68
CA THR A 193 27.66 9.63 3.90
C THR A 193 28.31 11.02 3.78
N ASP A 194 29.37 11.14 2.99
CA ASP A 194 30.11 12.39 2.78
C ASP A 194 29.54 13.21 1.62
N LEU A 195 28.52 12.69 0.91
CA LEU A 195 27.84 13.48 -0.10
C LEU A 195 27.20 14.70 0.57
N PRO A 196 27.42 15.89 0.03
CA PRO A 196 26.78 17.08 0.52
C PRO A 196 25.28 16.98 0.30
N LEU A 197 24.49 17.36 1.31
CA LEU A 197 23.04 17.37 1.14
C LEU A 197 22.67 18.56 0.25
N ASP A 198 22.41 18.28 -1.03
CA ASP A 198 22.15 19.33 -2.00
C ASP A 198 20.80 20.00 -1.71
N LEU A 199 20.73 21.29 -1.99
CA LEU A 199 19.46 22.01 -2.04
C LEU A 199 19.00 22.00 -3.50
N PRO A 200 17.71 21.76 -3.77
CA PRO A 200 17.20 21.74 -5.13
C PRO A 200 17.49 23.06 -5.86
N VAL A 201 17.85 22.95 -7.13
CA VAL A 201 18.22 24.06 -8.04
C VAL A 201 19.47 24.84 -7.62
N HIS A 202 20.62 24.17 -7.79
CA HIS A 202 21.91 24.76 -8.08
C HIS A 202 22.61 25.72 -7.08
N PRO A 203 22.40 25.68 -5.75
CA PRO A 203 23.32 26.35 -4.84
C PRO A 203 24.64 25.60 -4.70
N TYR A 204 24.80 24.36 -5.17
CA TYR A 204 26.12 23.70 -5.19
C TYR A 204 27.15 24.42 -6.08
N GLY A 205 26.67 25.09 -7.14
CA GLY A 205 27.50 25.97 -7.97
C GLY A 205 27.81 27.30 -7.27
N VAL A 206 26.87 27.83 -6.49
CA VAL A 206 26.98 29.12 -5.81
C VAL A 206 27.78 29.00 -4.49
N ALA A 207 27.61 27.93 -3.74
CA ALA A 207 28.39 27.60 -2.55
C ALA A 207 29.85 27.33 -2.92
N ARG A 208 30.14 26.68 -4.07
CA ARG A 208 31.52 26.52 -4.58
C ARG A 208 32.26 27.83 -4.85
N SER A 209 31.57 28.95 -5.02
CA SER A 209 32.24 30.26 -5.07
C SER A 209 32.60 30.84 -3.70
N HIS A 210 32.21 30.17 -2.62
CA HIS A 210 32.46 30.55 -1.23
C HIS A 210 33.01 29.37 -0.43
N ASP A 211 34.33 29.22 -0.42
CA ASP A 211 35.05 28.11 0.23
C ASP A 211 34.57 27.85 1.67
N GLU A 212 34.30 28.92 2.44
CA GLU A 212 33.83 28.84 3.83
C GLU A 212 32.44 28.18 3.98
N ILE A 213 31.56 28.34 2.97
CA ILE A 213 30.23 27.73 2.95
C ILE A 213 30.35 26.26 2.58
N THR A 214 31.20 25.92 1.60
CA THR A 214 31.37 24.52 1.16
C THR A 214 32.12 23.65 2.14
N GLU A 215 33.13 24.17 2.84
CA GLU A 215 33.91 23.40 3.81
C GLU A 215 33.07 22.86 4.97
N ASN A 216 31.99 23.57 5.32
CA ASN A 216 31.12 23.24 6.46
C ASN A 216 29.67 23.05 6.03
N TRP A 217 29.43 22.60 4.80
CA TRP A 217 28.10 22.27 4.33
C TRP A 217 27.65 20.93 4.90
N PRO A 218 26.39 20.79 5.39
CA PRO A 218 25.92 19.51 5.90
C PRO A 218 25.97 18.41 4.83
N THR A 219 26.42 17.23 5.22
CA THR A 219 26.41 16.02 4.38
C THR A 219 25.20 15.15 4.67
N VAL A 220 24.89 14.22 3.78
CA VAL A 220 23.83 13.21 3.92
C VAL A 220 23.93 12.50 5.27
N GLY A 221 25.14 12.08 5.65
CA GLY A 221 25.38 11.33 6.88
C GLY A 221 24.62 10.01 6.93
N MET A 222 24.18 9.61 8.12
CA MET A 222 23.39 8.38 8.30
C MET A 222 22.00 8.56 7.69
N ALA A 223 21.74 7.89 6.58
CA ALA A 223 20.43 7.80 5.94
C ALA A 223 19.97 6.34 5.86
N ILE A 224 18.66 6.15 5.68
CA ILE A 224 18.07 4.83 5.46
C ILE A 224 17.92 4.66 3.95
N GLU A 225 18.58 3.64 3.39
CA GLU A 225 18.39 3.28 1.99
C GLU A 225 17.07 2.53 1.85
N ILE A 226 16.20 3.05 0.96
CA ILE A 226 14.87 2.50 0.70
C ILE A 226 14.69 2.02 -0.74
N GLY A 227 15.73 2.09 -1.56
CA GLY A 227 15.75 1.54 -2.91
C GLY A 227 17.09 1.77 -3.59
N THR A 228 17.54 0.81 -4.39
CA THR A 228 18.75 0.94 -5.21
C THR A 228 18.62 0.19 -6.55
N GLU A 229 19.14 0.75 -7.63
CA GLU A 229 19.27 0.14 -8.96
C GLU A 229 20.46 0.78 -9.68
N ASP A 230 21.52 0.01 -9.94
CA ASP A 230 22.78 0.49 -10.54
C ASP A 230 23.38 1.70 -9.77
N ILE A 231 23.24 2.91 -10.32
CA ILE A 231 23.73 4.16 -9.72
C ILE A 231 22.63 4.99 -9.05
N ASP A 232 21.36 4.58 -9.20
CA ASP A 232 20.20 5.27 -8.68
C ASP A 232 19.85 4.76 -7.29
N ASN A 233 19.75 5.66 -6.32
CA ASN A 233 19.45 5.29 -4.94
C ASN A 233 18.38 6.22 -4.36
N THR A 234 17.50 5.66 -3.53
CA THR A 234 16.46 6.40 -2.82
C THR A 234 16.71 6.32 -1.32
N TRP A 235 16.80 7.47 -0.64
CA TRP A 235 17.14 7.55 0.76
C TRP A 235 16.08 8.29 1.57
N LEU A 236 15.92 7.88 2.83
CA LEU A 236 15.24 8.67 3.86
C LEU A 236 16.29 9.38 4.71
N ILE A 237 16.29 10.70 4.64
CA ILE A 237 17.18 11.56 5.42
C ILE A 237 16.52 11.85 6.79
N PRO A 238 17.21 11.65 7.92
CA PRO A 238 16.64 11.91 9.24
C PRO A 238 16.24 13.39 9.43
N PRO A 239 15.15 13.69 10.16
CA PRO A 239 14.70 15.07 10.39
C PRO A 239 15.78 15.97 10.98
N LYS A 240 16.57 15.45 11.92
CA LYS A 240 17.69 16.18 12.54
C LYS A 240 18.71 16.69 11.51
N LYS A 241 18.92 15.94 10.42
CA LYS A 241 19.84 16.36 9.36
C LYS A 241 19.24 17.47 8.50
N ILE A 242 17.93 17.42 8.26
CA ILE A 242 17.19 18.51 7.61
C ILE A 242 17.21 19.79 8.46
N GLU A 243 17.10 19.66 9.79
CA GLU A 243 17.25 20.79 10.73
C GLU A 243 18.63 21.45 10.64
N GLU A 244 19.69 20.66 10.46
CA GLU A 244 21.06 21.15 10.28
C GLU A 244 21.18 22.02 9.01
N VAL A 245 20.64 21.54 7.89
CA VAL A 245 20.63 22.29 6.61
C VAL A 245 19.80 23.55 6.72
N THR A 246 18.59 23.46 7.26
CA THR A 246 17.70 24.63 7.41
C THR A 246 18.31 25.68 8.34
N SER A 247 18.97 25.26 9.42
CA SER A 247 19.70 26.16 10.32
C SER A 247 20.87 26.85 9.64
N LYS A 248 21.64 26.12 8.81
CA LYS A 248 22.76 26.68 8.06
C LYS A 248 22.29 27.73 7.06
N ILE A 249 21.22 27.44 6.33
CA ILE A 249 20.58 28.38 5.39
C ILE A 249 20.09 29.63 6.12
N ALA A 250 19.40 29.48 7.25
CA ALA A 250 18.93 30.60 8.05
C ALA A 250 20.12 31.50 8.47
N GLY A 251 21.21 30.90 8.94
CA GLY A 251 22.43 31.62 9.27
C GLY A 251 23.04 32.38 8.09
N ILE A 252 23.02 31.82 6.89
CA ILE A 252 23.49 32.51 5.67
C ILE A 252 22.57 33.69 5.32
N LEU A 253 21.26 33.51 5.41
CA LEU A 253 20.29 34.57 5.10
C LEU A 253 20.34 35.73 6.11
N GLU A 254 20.64 35.44 7.37
CA GLU A 254 20.74 36.42 8.45
C GLU A 254 22.10 37.11 8.55
N ASN A 255 23.20 36.47 8.12
CA ASN A 255 24.53 37.07 8.21
C ASN A 255 24.70 38.20 7.18
N ASN A 256 25.02 39.41 7.66
CA ASN A 256 25.23 40.61 6.85
C ASN A 256 26.55 40.63 6.05
N GLU A 257 27.47 39.70 6.34
CA GLU A 257 28.73 39.54 5.61
C GLU A 257 28.50 38.95 4.21
N TYR A 258 27.41 38.19 4.04
CA TYR A 258 27.03 37.62 2.74
C TYR A 258 26.24 38.63 1.90
N GLY A 259 26.62 38.76 0.63
CA GLY A 259 25.94 39.65 -0.32
C GLY A 259 24.51 39.21 -0.65
N GLU A 260 23.66 40.16 -1.04
CA GLU A 260 22.26 39.87 -1.37
C GLU A 260 22.07 38.96 -2.59
N ASP A 261 23.02 38.93 -3.52
CA ASP A 261 22.98 38.03 -4.67
C ASP A 261 23.02 36.57 -4.21
N LEU A 262 23.95 36.22 -3.30
CA LEU A 262 24.05 34.89 -2.69
C LEU A 262 22.77 34.52 -1.93
N LYS A 263 22.28 35.42 -1.08
CA LYS A 263 21.03 35.20 -0.33
C LYS A 263 19.84 35.02 -1.25
N THR A 264 19.79 35.75 -2.36
CA THR A 264 18.75 35.62 -3.38
C THR A 264 18.82 34.27 -4.06
N SER A 265 20.02 33.77 -4.41
CA SER A 265 20.19 32.41 -4.93
C SER A 265 19.68 31.34 -3.95
N PHE A 266 19.97 31.47 -2.64
CA PHE A 266 19.42 30.56 -1.63
C PHE A 266 17.90 30.64 -1.55
N ARG A 267 17.31 31.84 -1.54
CA ARG A 267 15.84 32.02 -1.54
C ARG A 267 15.18 31.41 -2.77
N ILE A 268 15.82 31.54 -3.94
CA ILE A 268 15.35 30.92 -5.19
C ILE A 268 15.44 29.40 -5.08
N ALA A 269 16.56 28.84 -4.65
CA ALA A 269 16.73 27.39 -4.46
C ALA A 269 15.69 26.80 -3.49
N ILE A 270 15.42 27.48 -2.37
CA ILE A 270 14.39 27.08 -1.40
C ILE A 270 12.98 27.14 -2.02
N ARG A 271 12.70 28.17 -2.83
CA ARG A 271 11.39 28.35 -3.47
C ARG A 271 11.17 27.35 -4.59
N ASP A 272 12.20 27.11 -5.39
CA ASP A 272 12.17 26.26 -6.57
C ASP A 272 12.39 24.78 -6.18
N PHE A 273 11.95 24.41 -4.97
CA PHE A 273 12.05 23.08 -4.37
C PHE A 273 11.38 22.01 -5.26
N ALA A 274 12.13 21.58 -6.28
CA ALA A 274 12.07 20.41 -7.14
C ALA A 274 13.11 20.54 -8.28
N GLY A 275 14.32 19.98 -8.13
CA GLY A 275 15.12 19.49 -9.28
C GLY A 275 16.53 20.05 -9.51
N GLY A 276 17.48 19.17 -9.84
CA GLY A 276 18.60 19.41 -10.77
C GLY A 276 19.98 19.70 -10.18
N GLY A 277 20.80 18.65 -10.05
CA GLY A 277 22.25 18.68 -9.73
C GLY A 277 23.02 17.57 -10.46
N SER A 278 24.37 17.55 -10.38
CA SER A 278 25.25 16.63 -11.14
C SER A 278 25.13 15.15 -10.76
N ALA A 279 24.60 14.88 -9.55
CA ALA A 279 23.72 13.77 -9.28
C ALA A 279 22.36 14.42 -9.01
N SER A 280 21.31 14.07 -9.76
CA SER A 280 20.03 14.75 -9.63
C SER A 280 19.29 14.25 -8.39
N MET A 281 19.65 14.78 -7.23
CA MET A 281 18.92 14.50 -6.00
C MET A 281 17.62 15.32 -6.01
N VAL A 282 16.48 14.62 -6.02
CA VAL A 282 15.17 15.25 -5.84
C VAL A 282 14.71 14.96 -4.42
N VAL A 283 14.48 16.03 -3.66
CA VAL A 283 14.00 15.93 -2.28
C VAL A 283 12.48 16.06 -2.27
N TYR A 284 11.83 15.20 -1.49
CA TYR A 284 10.39 15.24 -1.28
C TYR A 284 10.09 15.52 0.20
N PRO A 285 9.05 16.29 0.53
CA PRO A 285 8.72 16.63 1.91
C PRO A 285 8.15 15.44 2.70
N SER A 286 7.74 14.38 1.99
CA SER A 286 7.30 13.11 2.58
C SER A 286 7.38 11.99 1.55
N PHE A 287 7.30 10.74 2.01
CA PHE A 287 7.27 9.59 1.11
C PHE A 287 6.01 9.60 0.21
N LYS A 288 4.87 10.04 0.75
CA LYS A 288 3.66 10.24 -0.04
C LYS A 288 3.83 11.25 -1.18
N ALA A 289 4.59 12.33 -0.93
CA ALA A 289 4.88 13.33 -1.94
C ALA A 289 5.81 12.78 -3.05
N TYR A 290 6.77 11.94 -2.66
CA TYR A 290 7.59 11.18 -3.61
C TYR A 290 6.70 10.31 -4.53
N ILE A 291 5.90 9.39 -3.97
CA ILE A 291 5.04 8.50 -4.76
C ILE A 291 4.07 9.27 -5.67
N ARG A 292 3.54 10.40 -5.22
CA ARG A 292 2.70 11.26 -6.07
C ARG A 292 3.48 11.80 -7.27
N HIS A 293 4.66 12.36 -7.03
CA HIS A 293 5.49 12.92 -8.09
C HIS A 293 5.84 11.85 -9.12
N VAL A 294 6.30 10.69 -8.67
CA VAL A 294 6.56 9.51 -9.48
C VAL A 294 5.35 9.16 -10.37
N ALA A 295 4.16 9.06 -9.77
CA ALA A 295 2.94 8.74 -10.50
C ALA A 295 2.55 9.82 -11.52
N GLU A 296 2.71 11.11 -11.19
CA GLU A 296 2.39 12.23 -12.08
C GLU A 296 3.40 12.37 -13.23
N SER A 297 4.69 12.17 -12.95
CA SER A 297 5.77 12.21 -13.95
C SER A 297 5.67 11.09 -14.96
N SER A 298 5.17 9.91 -14.57
CA SER A 298 4.90 8.79 -15.48
C SER A 298 3.86 9.10 -16.58
N GLY A 299 3.09 10.18 -16.44
CA GLY A 299 2.02 10.57 -17.36
C GLY A 299 2.38 11.59 -18.43
N ASN A 300 3.56 12.20 -18.38
CA ASN A 300 3.95 13.35 -19.24
C ASN A 300 4.70 12.96 -20.53
N ASP A 301 4.83 11.68 -20.84
CA ASP A 301 5.42 11.22 -22.11
C ASP A 301 4.38 11.30 -23.25
N ASP A 302 4.83 11.53 -24.48
CA ASP A 302 4.04 11.86 -25.71
C ASP A 302 2.93 10.83 -26.07
N SER A 303 2.81 9.74 -25.31
CA SER A 303 1.74 8.74 -25.36
C SER A 303 0.36 9.23 -24.87
N GLU A 304 0.26 10.48 -24.40
CA GLU A 304 -0.97 11.15 -23.94
C GLU A 304 -2.09 11.20 -25.02
N ALA A 305 -1.74 10.98 -26.29
CA ALA A 305 -2.65 10.89 -27.42
C ALA A 305 -3.75 9.80 -27.29
N LEU A 306 -3.62 8.85 -26.35
CA LEU A 306 -4.57 7.73 -26.20
C LEU A 306 -5.70 7.94 -25.17
N ARG A 307 -5.89 9.14 -24.60
CA ARG A 307 -6.88 9.32 -23.53
C ARG A 307 -8.07 10.19 -23.92
N LYS A 308 -9.23 9.54 -24.12
CA LYS A 308 -10.44 9.91 -23.36
C LYS A 308 -11.20 8.68 -22.82
N ASN A 309 -11.40 8.70 -21.50
CA ASN A 309 -12.29 7.90 -20.65
C ASN A 309 -11.98 6.41 -20.42
N LYS A 310 -10.71 6.03 -20.23
CA LYS A 310 -10.35 4.72 -19.65
C LYS A 310 -9.04 4.70 -18.83
N PHE A 311 -8.99 3.74 -17.90
CA PHE A 311 -7.79 3.07 -17.37
C PHE A 311 -7.27 2.02 -18.36
N PHE A 312 -5.96 1.72 -18.36
CA PHE A 312 -5.40 0.52 -19.02
C PHE A 312 -4.26 -0.10 -18.20
N GLY A 313 -4.13 -1.42 -18.28
CA GLY A 313 -2.95 -2.19 -17.83
C GLY A 313 -2.86 -3.50 -18.61
N TYR A 314 -1.66 -3.86 -19.06
CA TYR A 314 -1.31 -5.22 -19.52
C TYR A 314 0.17 -5.50 -19.26
N TYR A 315 0.43 -6.64 -18.62
CA TYR A 315 1.73 -7.27 -18.50
C TYR A 315 1.66 -8.61 -19.23
N PHE A 316 2.58 -8.87 -20.16
CA PHE A 316 2.69 -10.17 -20.80
C PHE A 316 4.15 -10.59 -20.89
N ARG A 317 4.53 -11.59 -20.10
CA ARG A 317 5.82 -12.27 -20.20
C ARG A 317 5.60 -13.60 -20.90
N ASN A 318 6.10 -13.74 -22.13
CA ASN A 318 6.20 -15.05 -22.77
C ASN A 318 7.60 -15.61 -22.49
N THR A 319 7.69 -16.59 -21.60
CA THR A 319 8.95 -17.22 -21.16
C THR A 319 9.33 -18.42 -22.03
N SER A 320 9.18 -18.32 -23.35
CA SER A 320 9.77 -19.30 -24.24
C SER A 320 11.12 -18.76 -24.72
N GLU A 321 12.20 -19.36 -24.23
CA GLU A 321 13.59 -19.25 -24.71
C GLU A 321 14.42 -18.11 -24.09
N ASP A 322 14.98 -18.38 -22.91
CA ASP A 322 16.43 -18.57 -22.61
C ASP A 322 16.78 -18.18 -21.16
#